data_AF-X1DSL4-F1
#
_entry.id   AF-X1DSL4-F1
#
_cell.length_a   1.000
_cell.length_b   1.000
_cell.length_c   1.000
_cell.angle_alpha   90.00
_cell.angle_beta   90.00
_cell.angle_gamma   90.00
#
_symmetry.space_group_name_H-M   'P 1'
#
loop_
_entity.id
_entity.type
_entity.pdbx_description
1 polymer ?
#
loop_
_entity_poly.entity_id
_entity_poly.type
_entity_poly.pdbx_seq_one_letter_code
_entity_poly.pdbx_strand_id
1 'polypeptide(L)'
;MKIANVIHEKELVNHTKVDYVNYINEPTAYEDVDKSLPTLYVGWSFMKASNPDNQLFQNADILKKKIITNELYWEFNFQESKPSHVKGVNKFTGLAPEFYFKPKHTYTNLCPVFFQLRDIQDLMDVCPKEIDCM
;
A
#
# COMPACT_ATOMS: atom_id res chain seq x y z
N MET A 1 0.26 0.69 -20.96
CA MET A 1 1.19 0.42 -19.84
C MET A 1 0.37 0.02 -18.62
N LYS A 2 0.86 -0.93 -17.82
CA LYS A 2 0.14 -1.42 -16.63
C LYS A 2 0.66 -0.70 -15.39
N ILE A 3 -0.23 -0.28 -14.49
CA ILE A 3 0.10 0.60 -13.36
C ILE A 3 -0.38 0.10 -12.00
N ALA A 4 -1.11 -1.01 -11.96
CA ALA A 4 -1.59 -1.65 -10.74
C ALA A 4 -1.94 -3.12 -11.01
N ASN A 5 -1.97 -3.92 -9.95
CA ASN A 5 -2.38 -5.32 -9.98
C ASN A 5 -3.65 -5.55 -9.17
N VAL A 6 -4.55 -6.38 -9.67
CA VAL A 6 -5.73 -6.89 -8.96
C VAL A 6 -5.68 -8.40 -9.06
N ILE A 7 -5.51 -9.07 -7.92
CA ILE A 7 -5.42 -10.52 -7.80
C ILE A 7 -6.73 -11.01 -7.21
N HIS A 8 -7.39 -11.93 -7.90
CA HIS A 8 -8.72 -12.40 -7.53
C HIS A 8 -8.87 -13.89 -7.82
N GLU A 9 -9.68 -14.58 -7.01
CA GLU A 9 -9.97 -16.00 -7.20
C GLU A 9 -11.17 -16.24 -8.13
N LYS A 10 -12.16 -15.34 -8.05
CA LYS A 10 -13.46 -15.47 -8.72
C LYS A 10 -13.69 -14.30 -9.65
N GLU A 11 -14.67 -14.45 -10.53
CA GLU A 11 -15.08 -13.38 -11.43
C GLU A 11 -15.47 -12.12 -10.64
N LEU A 12 -14.93 -10.97 -11.06
CA LEU A 12 -15.23 -9.66 -10.50
C LEU A 12 -16.58 -9.18 -11.02
N VAL A 13 -17.66 -9.66 -10.40
CA VAL A 13 -19.04 -9.34 -10.81
C VAL A 13 -19.28 -7.82 -10.70
N ASN A 14 -19.90 -7.24 -11.73
CA ASN A 14 -20.23 -5.81 -11.79
C ASN A 14 -19.01 -4.86 -11.74
N HIS A 15 -17.82 -5.36 -12.07
CA HIS A 15 -16.63 -4.55 -12.27
C HIS A 15 -16.22 -4.59 -13.75
N THR A 16 -16.11 -3.43 -14.37
CA THR A 16 -15.57 -3.31 -15.73
C THR A 16 -14.05 -3.27 -15.66
N LYS A 17 -13.40 -4.28 -16.24
CA LYS A 17 -11.93 -4.32 -16.32
C LYS A 17 -11.41 -3.15 -17.14
N VAL A 18 -10.32 -2.55 -16.67
CA VAL A 18 -9.66 -1.42 -17.35
C VAL A 18 -8.29 -1.83 -17.87
N ASP A 19 -7.89 -1.28 -19.02
CA ASP A 19 -6.69 -1.73 -19.74
C ASP A 19 -5.38 -1.41 -19.03
N TYR A 20 -5.36 -0.43 -18.12
CA TYR A 20 -4.18 -0.02 -17.36
C TYR A 20 -3.95 -0.83 -16.07
N VAL A 21 -4.84 -1.76 -15.73
CA VAL A 21 -4.72 -2.65 -14.56
C VAL A 21 -4.39 -4.08 -15.03
N ASN A 22 -3.53 -4.77 -14.29
CA ASN A 22 -3.32 -6.20 -14.42
C ASN A 22 -4.36 -6.94 -13.59
N TYR A 23 -5.14 -7.82 -14.23
CA TYR A 23 -6.08 -8.69 -13.53
C TYR A 23 -5.53 -10.11 -13.55
N ILE A 24 -5.14 -10.60 -12.38
CA ILE A 24 -4.53 -11.92 -12.19
C ILE A 24 -5.59 -12.79 -11.53
N ASN A 25 -6.09 -13.79 -12.27
CA ASN A 25 -7.17 -14.67 -11.82
C ASN A 25 -6.62 -16.03 -11.35
N GLU A 26 -5.58 -16.00 -10.53
CA GLU A 26 -4.93 -17.20 -10.01
C GLU A 26 -4.28 -16.91 -8.65
N PRO A 27 -4.10 -17.94 -7.79
CA PRO A 27 -3.39 -17.78 -6.52
C PRO A 27 -1.94 -17.37 -6.79
N THR A 28 -1.61 -16.13 -6.46
CA THR A 28 -0.27 -15.57 -6.64
C THR A 28 0.20 -15.01 -5.30
N ALA A 29 1.39 -15.40 -4.85
CA ALA A 29 1.99 -14.83 -3.66
C ALA A 29 2.47 -13.41 -3.93
N TYR A 30 2.45 -12.55 -2.91
CA TYR A 30 2.84 -11.15 -3.01
C TYR A 30 4.33 -11.02 -3.38
N GLU A 31 5.12 -12.01 -3.03
CA GLU A 31 6.53 -12.11 -3.32
C GLU A 31 6.81 -12.26 -4.83
N ASP A 32 5.88 -12.88 -5.57
CA ASP A 32 5.98 -13.14 -7.01
C ASP A 32 5.38 -12.01 -7.86
N VAL A 33 4.67 -11.08 -7.23
CA VAL A 33 4.06 -9.93 -7.89
C VAL A 33 5.09 -8.82 -8.03
N ASP A 34 5.02 -8.04 -9.11
CA ASP A 34 5.81 -6.81 -9.23
C ASP A 34 5.42 -5.82 -8.13
N LYS A 35 6.22 -5.81 -7.06
CA LYS A 35 6.09 -4.94 -5.90
C LYS A 35 6.21 -3.47 -6.30
N SER A 36 6.72 -3.16 -7.49
CA SER A 36 6.77 -1.79 -7.95
C SER A 36 5.38 -1.18 -8.20
N LEU A 37 4.35 -2.02 -8.31
CA LEU A 37 2.98 -1.62 -8.59
C LEU A 37 2.08 -1.83 -7.37
N PRO A 38 1.14 -0.91 -7.12
CA PRO A 38 0.11 -1.13 -6.13
C PRO A 38 -0.70 -2.38 -6.48
N THR A 39 -0.89 -3.26 -5.51
CA THR A 39 -1.51 -4.57 -5.68
C THR A 39 -2.72 -4.70 -4.74
N LEU A 40 -3.84 -5.16 -5.28
CA LEU A 40 -5.07 -5.43 -4.53
C LEU A 40 -5.38 -6.93 -4.55
N TYR A 41 -5.53 -7.55 -3.38
CA TYR A 41 -6.16 -8.87 -3.26
C TYR A 41 -7.68 -8.73 -3.06
N VAL A 42 -8.46 -9.47 -3.83
CA VAL A 42 -9.91 -9.56 -3.67
C VAL A 42 -10.26 -10.86 -2.95
N GLY A 43 -10.49 -10.76 -1.64
CA GLY A 43 -10.75 -11.86 -0.73
C GLY A 43 -9.70 -11.94 0.37
N TRP A 44 -10.13 -11.76 1.61
CA TRP A 44 -9.24 -11.86 2.77
C TRP A 44 -8.70 -13.28 2.94
N SER A 45 -9.61 -14.26 2.85
CA SER A 45 -9.26 -15.68 2.97
C SER A 45 -8.32 -16.11 1.85
N PHE A 46 -8.57 -15.61 0.64
CA PHE A 46 -7.76 -15.86 -0.55
C PHE A 46 -6.37 -15.23 -0.46
N MET A 47 -6.28 -13.99 0.04
CA MET A 47 -4.99 -13.33 0.30
C MET A 47 -4.14 -14.17 1.27
N LYS A 48 -4.73 -14.67 2.37
CA LYS A 48 -4.01 -15.53 3.32
C LYS A 48 -3.60 -16.85 2.71
N ALA A 49 -4.50 -17.52 1.98
CA ALA A 49 -4.19 -18.79 1.33
C ALA A 49 -3.09 -18.64 0.27
N SER A 50 -3.04 -17.51 -0.43
CA SER A 50 -2.02 -17.21 -1.44
C SER A 50 -0.68 -16.83 -0.84
N ASN A 51 -0.61 -16.55 0.47
CA ASN A 51 0.61 -16.14 1.15
C ASN A 51 0.80 -16.86 2.49
N PRO A 52 0.93 -18.20 2.48
CA PRO A 52 0.91 -19.02 3.70
C PRO A 52 2.11 -18.73 4.62
N ASP A 53 3.28 -18.49 4.06
CA ASP A 53 4.54 -18.35 4.81
C ASP A 53 4.75 -16.93 5.39
N ASN A 54 3.95 -15.96 4.94
CA ASN A 54 4.12 -14.57 5.33
C ASN A 54 3.21 -14.24 6.51
N GLN A 55 3.82 -14.22 7.70
CA GLN A 55 3.15 -14.04 8.99
C GLN A 55 2.32 -12.78 9.07
N LEU A 56 2.73 -11.71 8.40
CA LEU A 56 2.04 -10.44 8.49
C LEU A 56 0.72 -10.46 7.68
N PHE A 57 0.62 -11.28 6.62
CA PHE A 57 -0.68 -11.59 6.00
C PHE A 57 -1.53 -12.51 6.85
N GLN A 58 -0.94 -13.52 7.47
CA GLN A 58 -1.67 -14.44 8.34
C GLN A 58 -2.27 -13.72 9.57
N ASN A 59 -1.63 -12.65 10.04
CA ASN A 59 -2.10 -11.83 11.15
C ASN A 59 -2.99 -10.64 10.70
N ALA A 60 -3.28 -10.50 9.41
CA ALA A 60 -4.11 -9.43 8.89
C ALA A 60 -5.55 -9.52 9.43
N ASP A 61 -6.06 -8.41 9.93
CA ASP A 61 -7.41 -8.27 10.46
C ASP A 61 -8.41 -7.99 9.33
N ILE A 62 -9.42 -8.86 9.20
CA ILE A 62 -10.51 -8.78 8.23
C ILE A 62 -11.39 -7.53 8.39
N LEU A 63 -11.32 -6.82 9.51
CA LEU A 63 -12.07 -5.58 9.72
C LEU A 63 -11.23 -4.35 9.36
N LYS A 64 -9.89 -4.48 9.35
CA LYS A 64 -8.96 -3.39 9.05
C LYS A 64 -8.59 -3.43 7.57
N LYS A 65 -9.45 -2.84 6.76
CA LYS A 65 -9.22 -2.57 5.34
C LYS A 65 -8.14 -1.49 5.14
N LYS A 66 -6.87 -1.79 5.43
CA LYS A 66 -5.71 -1.04 4.89
C LYS A 66 -4.39 -1.59 5.39
N ILE A 67 -3.60 -2.03 4.41
CA ILE A 67 -2.15 -1.97 4.29
C ILE A 67 -1.32 -2.71 5.34
N ILE A 68 -0.44 -3.51 4.77
CA ILE A 68 0.69 -4.18 5.41
C ILE A 68 2.02 -3.51 5.00
N THR A 69 2.08 -2.95 3.78
CA THR A 69 3.20 -2.23 3.16
C THR A 69 2.62 -1.29 2.09
N ASN A 70 3.18 -0.08 1.88
CA ASN A 70 2.59 1.04 1.08
C ASN A 70 2.04 0.71 -0.33
N GLU A 71 2.30 -0.48 -0.85
CA GLU A 71 1.92 -0.95 -2.18
C GLU A 71 0.88 -2.08 -2.15
N LEU A 72 0.43 -2.56 -0.99
CA LEU A 72 -0.50 -3.69 -0.89
C LEU A 72 -1.82 -3.38 -0.19
N TYR A 73 -2.90 -3.75 -0.85
CA TYR A 73 -4.28 -3.55 -0.45
C TYR A 73 -5.03 -4.88 -0.48
N TRP A 74 -6.09 -4.99 0.33
CA TRP A 74 -7.02 -6.10 0.23
C TRP A 74 -8.45 -5.60 0.40
N GLU A 75 -9.39 -6.26 -0.26
CA GLU A 75 -10.83 -6.02 -0.15
C GLU A 75 -11.57 -7.35 0.02
N PHE A 76 -12.82 -7.28 0.48
CA PHE A 76 -13.67 -8.47 0.57
C PHE A 76 -13.85 -9.13 -0.79
N ASN A 77 -14.10 -10.43 -0.82
CA ASN A 77 -14.61 -11.11 -2.02
C ASN A 77 -16.14 -11.19 -2.02
N PHE A 78 -16.69 -11.83 -3.04
CA PHE A 78 -18.13 -12.03 -3.20
C PHE A 78 -18.77 -12.84 -2.06
N GLN A 79 -18.09 -13.88 -1.55
CA GLN A 79 -18.60 -14.73 -0.47
C GLN A 79 -18.55 -14.03 0.89
N GLU A 80 -17.54 -13.19 1.11
CA GLU A 80 -17.35 -12.39 2.31
C GLU A 80 -18.31 -11.20 2.33
N SER A 81 -18.45 -10.46 1.21
CA SER A 81 -19.37 -9.34 1.11
C SER A 81 -19.63 -8.90 -0.35
N LYS A 82 -20.83 -9.24 -0.87
CA LYS A 82 -21.28 -8.89 -2.22
C LYS A 82 -21.26 -7.38 -2.55
N PRO A 83 -21.82 -6.46 -1.75
CA PRO A 83 -21.79 -5.03 -2.12
C PRO A 83 -20.44 -4.36 -1.86
N SER A 84 -19.66 -4.88 -0.92
CA SER A 84 -18.42 -4.22 -0.50
C SER A 84 -17.27 -4.45 -1.46
N HIS A 85 -17.15 -5.65 -2.06
CA HIS A 85 -16.04 -5.94 -2.97
C HIS A 85 -16.07 -5.04 -4.21
N VAL A 86 -17.24 -4.89 -4.85
CA VAL A 86 -17.39 -4.05 -6.07
C VAL A 86 -16.96 -2.61 -5.80
N LYS A 87 -17.43 -2.04 -4.68
CA LYS A 87 -17.06 -0.69 -4.27
C LYS A 87 -15.57 -0.56 -4.01
N GLY A 88 -14.97 -1.56 -3.37
CA GLY A 88 -13.54 -1.63 -3.08
C GLY A 88 -12.68 -1.69 -4.34
N VAL A 89 -13.01 -2.61 -5.26
CA VAL A 89 -12.30 -2.77 -6.54
C VAL A 89 -12.41 -1.51 -7.38
N ASN A 90 -13.62 -0.95 -7.56
CA ASN A 90 -13.81 0.28 -8.33
C ASN A 90 -13.05 1.47 -7.74
N LYS A 91 -13.03 1.58 -6.40
CA LYS A 91 -12.27 2.62 -5.71
C LYS A 91 -10.77 2.44 -5.94
N PHE A 92 -10.25 1.22 -5.80
CA PHE A 92 -8.84 0.93 -6.03
C PHE A 92 -8.43 1.24 -7.47
N THR A 93 -9.20 0.80 -8.46
CA THR A 93 -8.92 1.10 -9.88
C THR A 93 -8.97 2.60 -10.18
N GLY A 94 -9.88 3.34 -9.54
CA GLY A 94 -9.96 4.79 -9.67
C GLY A 94 -8.76 5.53 -9.03
N LEU A 95 -8.18 4.98 -7.97
CA LEU A 95 -7.00 5.52 -7.30
C LEU A 95 -5.67 5.06 -7.93
N ALA A 96 -5.68 4.01 -8.76
CA ALA A 96 -4.48 3.47 -9.38
C ALA A 96 -3.64 4.53 -10.13
N PRO A 97 -4.24 5.46 -10.92
CA PRO A 97 -3.49 6.56 -11.52
C PRO A 97 -2.79 7.45 -10.48
N GLU A 98 -3.44 7.74 -9.36
CA GLU A 98 -2.83 8.56 -8.30
C GLU A 98 -1.64 7.86 -7.67
N PHE A 99 -1.70 6.54 -7.47
CA PHE A 99 -0.58 5.77 -6.94
C PHE A 99 0.63 5.78 -7.86
N TYR A 100 0.41 5.80 -9.17
CA TYR A 100 1.48 5.92 -10.16
C TYR A 100 2.22 7.25 -10.07
N PHE A 101 1.52 8.36 -9.79
CA PHE A 101 2.13 9.69 -9.63
C PHE A 101 2.59 10.00 -8.20
N LYS A 102 2.26 9.15 -7.22
CA LYS A 102 2.74 9.34 -5.85
C LYS A 102 4.21 8.95 -5.75
N PRO A 103 5.07 9.82 -5.19
CA PRO A 103 6.44 9.44 -4.93
C PRO A 103 6.47 8.28 -3.93
N LYS A 104 7.14 7.18 -4.29
CA LYS A 104 7.34 6.01 -3.42
C LYS A 104 7.99 6.36 -2.08
N HIS A 105 8.77 7.44 -2.09
CA HIS A 105 9.36 8.04 -0.92
C HIS A 105 8.54 9.27 -0.53
N THR A 106 7.75 9.15 0.54
CA THR A 106 7.26 10.31 1.26
C THR A 106 8.46 10.89 2.00
N TYR A 107 9.06 11.95 1.47
CA TYR A 107 10.03 12.76 2.21
C TYR A 107 9.27 13.47 3.33
N THR A 108 9.22 12.84 4.49
CA THR A 108 8.82 13.54 5.72
C THR A 108 10.04 14.35 6.12
N ASN A 109 10.01 15.66 5.89
CA ASN A 109 11.09 16.52 6.30
C ASN A 109 11.09 16.55 7.84
N LEU A 110 11.95 15.72 8.46
CA LEU A 110 11.87 15.34 9.87
C LEU A 110 12.21 16.47 10.84
N CYS A 111 12.77 17.58 10.36
CA CYS A 111 13.31 18.60 11.25
C CYS A 111 12.66 19.97 11.00
N PRO A 112 11.56 20.32 11.71
CA PRO A 112 11.02 21.68 11.69
C PRO A 112 12.04 22.71 12.19
N VAL A 113 13.02 22.29 12.99
CA VAL A 113 14.13 23.14 13.47
C VAL A 113 14.97 23.64 12.30
N PHE A 114 15.25 22.83 11.27
CA PHE A 114 16.04 23.25 10.11
C PHE A 114 15.41 24.42 9.34
N PHE A 115 14.09 24.57 9.36
CA PHE A 115 13.39 25.72 8.76
C PHE A 115 13.32 26.95 9.67
N GLN A 116 13.62 26.79 10.97
CA GLN A 116 13.67 27.88 11.93
C GLN A 116 15.06 28.54 12.01
N LEU A 117 16.10 27.84 11.55
CA LEU A 117 17.46 28.38 11.45
C LEU A 117 17.51 29.44 10.35
N ARG A 118 17.83 30.67 10.70
CA ARG A 118 17.93 31.81 9.77
C ARG A 118 19.36 32.14 9.44
N ASP A 119 20.29 31.78 10.32
CA ASP A 119 21.71 32.05 10.17
C ASP A 119 22.59 30.97 10.82
N ILE A 120 23.91 31.17 10.73
CA ILE A 120 24.92 30.25 11.27
C ILE A 120 24.83 30.15 12.79
N GLN A 121 24.39 31.20 13.49
CA GLN A 121 24.31 31.19 14.94
C GLN A 121 23.22 30.23 15.40
N ASP A 122 22.06 30.26 14.75
CA ASP A 122 20.96 29.32 15.04
C ASP A 122 21.42 27.86 14.86
N LEU A 123 22.22 27.58 13.82
CA LEU A 123 22.80 26.25 13.58
C LEU A 123 23.74 25.83 14.71
N MET A 124 24.62 26.72 15.14
CA MET A 124 25.57 26.45 16.23
C MET A 124 24.89 26.21 17.59
N ASP A 125 23.67 26.73 17.79
CA ASP A 125 22.90 26.54 19.02
C ASP A 125 22.16 25.21 19.10
N VAL A 126 21.84 24.61 17.95
CA VAL A 126 21.19 23.29 17.89
C VAL A 126 22.18 22.16 17.65
N CYS A 127 23.40 22.47 17.21
CA CYS A 127 24.48 21.51 17.15
C CYS A 127 24.85 21.01 18.56
N PRO A 128 25.03 19.69 18.76
CA PRO A 128 25.48 19.15 20.03
C PRO A 128 26.80 19.80 20.45
N LYS A 129 26.81 20.50 21.59
CA LYS A 129 28.03 21.06 22.18
C LYS A 129 28.66 19.98 23.04
N GLU A 130 29.96 19.78 22.91
CA GLU A 130 30.71 18.91 23.83
C GLU A 130 30.54 19.48 25.24
N ILE A 131 30.17 18.62 26.21
CA ILE A 131 30.10 19.02 27.61
C ILE A 131 31.55 19.10 28.09
N ASP A 132 32.04 20.31 28.33
CA ASP A 132 33.31 20.49 29.05
C ASP A 132 33.15 19.87 30.44
N CYS A 133 33.71 18.69 30.64
CA CYS A 133 33.92 18.11 31.95
C CYS A 133 35.02 18.91 32.66
N MET A 134 34.65 20.05 33.26
CA MET A 134 35.45 20.72 34.29
C MET A 134 35.24 20.08 35.66
#